data_AF-A0A329HTX5-F1
#
_entry.id   AF-A0A329HTX5-F1
#
_cell.length_a   1.000
_cell.length_b   1.000
_cell.length_c   1.000
_cell.angle_alpha   90.00
_cell.angle_beta   90.00
_cell.angle_gamma   90.00
#
_symmetry.space_group_name_H-M   'P 1'
#
loop_
_entity.id
_entity.type
_entity.pdbx_description
1 polymer ?
#
loop_
_entity_poly.entity_id
_entity_poly.type
_entity_poly.pdbx_seq_one_letter_code
_entity_poly.pdbx_strand_id
1 'polypeptide(L)'
;MSTFAVFGMTRDVALAEARKKVSTTRRDDSGQRLQLTPQEWQQACEERADKIMASKRVKQLSPLYDAPQYAEQFIAIARRTLDCRELQIKAKSVLLDAQGEPLKDKKTGAPKVGLQPFGSKAA
;
A
#
# COMPACT_ATOMS: atom_id res chain seq x y z
N MET A 1 -11.20 15.54 12.68
CA MET A 1 -10.46 15.66 11.41
C MET A 1 -9.58 14.43 11.37
N SER A 2 -9.89 13.49 10.47
CA SER A 2 -9.20 12.19 10.49
C SER A 2 -7.77 12.34 9.94
N THR A 3 -6.80 11.90 10.72
CA THR A 3 -5.38 12.21 10.52
C THR A 3 -4.51 10.96 10.43
N PHE A 4 -4.90 9.81 10.97
CA PHE A 4 -4.04 8.62 11.04
C PHE A 4 -4.49 7.53 10.08
N ALA A 5 -3.56 6.86 9.39
CA ALA A 5 -3.87 5.68 8.59
C ALA A 5 -2.77 4.63 8.71
N VAL A 6 -3.14 3.36 8.54
CA VAL A 6 -2.22 2.23 8.53
C VAL A 6 -1.75 1.98 7.10
N PHE A 7 -0.44 1.92 6.93
CA PHE A 7 0.25 1.57 5.71
C PHE A 7 0.95 0.23 5.89
N GLY A 8 0.99 -0.56 4.82
CA GLY A 8 1.72 -1.82 4.76
C GLY A 8 1.40 -2.58 3.49
N MET A 9 1.68 -3.87 3.49
CA MET A 9 1.24 -4.78 2.43
C MET A 9 0.66 -6.04 3.05
N THR A 10 -0.48 -6.50 2.55
CA THR A 10 -1.07 -7.80 2.91
C THR A 10 -1.18 -8.68 1.67
N ARG A 11 -1.19 -10.00 1.87
CA ARG A 11 -1.32 -10.97 0.77
C ARG A 11 -2.59 -10.71 -0.05
N ASP A 12 -3.71 -10.39 0.59
CA ASP A 12 -4.98 -10.11 -0.08
C ASP A 12 -4.92 -8.87 -0.97
N VAL A 13 -4.29 -7.79 -0.47
CA VAL A 13 -4.10 -6.56 -1.24
C VAL A 13 -3.12 -6.80 -2.39
N ALA A 14 -2.08 -7.58 -2.16
CA ALA A 14 -1.13 -7.97 -3.21
C ALA A 14 -1.81 -8.81 -4.32
N LEU A 15 -2.69 -9.75 -3.95
CA LEU A 15 -3.51 -10.53 -4.89
C LEU A 15 -4.48 -9.64 -5.66
N ALA A 16 -5.19 -8.73 -4.98
CA ALA A 16 -6.09 -7.79 -5.65
C ALA A 16 -5.35 -6.89 -6.66
N GLU A 17 -4.13 -6.46 -6.33
CA GLU A 17 -3.27 -5.70 -7.26
C GLU A 17 -2.72 -6.55 -8.39
N ALA A 18 -2.37 -7.81 -8.12
CA ALA A 18 -1.92 -8.75 -9.13
C ALA A 18 -3.03 -9.00 -10.16
N ARG A 19 -4.25 -9.28 -9.70
CA ARG A 19 -5.43 -9.52 -10.56
C ARG A 19 -5.72 -8.35 -11.50
N LYS A 20 -5.48 -7.11 -11.06
CA LYS A 20 -5.65 -5.92 -11.92
C LYS A 20 -4.56 -5.76 -12.98
N LYS A 21 -3.38 -6.34 -12.75
CA LYS A 21 -2.18 -6.14 -13.60
C LYS A 21 -1.87 -7.32 -14.48
N VAL A 22 -2.23 -8.54 -14.09
CA VAL A 22 -2.00 -9.74 -14.89
C VAL A 22 -3.00 -9.75 -16.03
N SER A 23 -2.48 -9.61 -17.25
CA SER A 23 -3.24 -9.76 -18.48
C SER A 23 -3.80 -11.18 -18.55
N THR A 24 -5.09 -11.30 -18.88
CA THR A 24 -5.76 -12.56 -19.24
C THR A 24 -5.36 -13.08 -20.61
N THR A 25 -4.49 -12.38 -21.33
CA THR A 25 -4.00 -12.79 -22.66
C THR A 25 -2.48 -12.96 -22.68
N ARG A 26 -2.01 -14.06 -23.27
CA ARG A 26 -0.61 -14.32 -23.62
C ARG A 26 -0.47 -14.13 -25.14
N ARG A 27 0.65 -13.56 -25.59
CA ARG A 27 0.99 -13.60 -27.01
C ARG A 27 1.77 -14.88 -27.29
N ASP A 28 1.33 -15.60 -28.30
CA ASP A 28 2.05 -16.75 -28.85
C ASP A 28 3.18 -16.28 -29.78
N ASP A 29 4.08 -17.18 -30.18
CA ASP A 29 5.21 -16.90 -31.09
C ASP A 29 4.74 -16.42 -32.48
N SER A 30 3.49 -16.72 -32.83
CA SER A 30 2.80 -16.22 -34.05
C SER A 30 2.10 -14.86 -33.85
N GLY A 31 2.26 -14.21 -32.70
CA GLY A 31 1.69 -12.89 -32.39
C GLY A 31 0.20 -12.88 -32.02
N GLN A 32 -0.49 -14.03 -32.04
CA GLN A 32 -1.89 -14.13 -31.64
C GLN A 32 -2.06 -14.07 -30.12
N ARG A 33 -3.18 -13.46 -29.68
CA ARG A 33 -3.56 -13.37 -28.26
C ARG A 33 -4.34 -14.62 -27.86
N LEU A 34 -3.68 -15.54 -27.17
CA LEU A 34 -4.33 -16.67 -26.51
C LEU A 34 -4.88 -16.23 -25.16
N GLN A 35 -6.12 -16.63 -24.86
CA GLN A 35 -6.68 -16.44 -23.51
C GLN A 35 -6.03 -17.45 -22.57
N LEU A 36 -5.47 -16.98 -21.45
CA LEU A 36 -4.99 -17.90 -20.41
C LEU A 36 -6.19 -18.65 -19.85
N THR A 37 -5.97 -19.93 -19.52
CA THR A 37 -6.95 -20.66 -18.74
C THR A 37 -7.13 -20.00 -17.36
N PRO A 38 -8.29 -20.15 -16.70
CA PRO A 38 -8.51 -19.58 -15.37
C PRO A 38 -7.45 -20.02 -14.34
N GLN A 39 -6.95 -21.25 -14.46
CA GLN A 39 -5.93 -21.80 -13.56
C GLN A 39 -4.55 -21.17 -13.78
N GLU A 40 -4.10 -21.04 -15.02
CA GLU A 40 -2.83 -20.38 -15.35
C GLU A 40 -2.86 -18.89 -14.98
N TRP A 41 -3.99 -18.23 -15.19
CA TRP A 41 -4.15 -16.83 -14.77
C TRP A 41 -4.09 -16.67 -13.25
N GLN A 42 -4.69 -17.61 -12.51
CA GLN A 42 -4.63 -17.60 -11.05
C GLN A 42 -3.19 -17.82 -10.55
N GLN A 43 -2.46 -18.77 -11.11
CA GLN A 43 -1.04 -18.99 -10.79
C GLN A 43 -0.19 -17.76 -11.10
N ALA A 44 -0.39 -17.12 -12.26
CA ALA A 44 0.30 -15.88 -12.61
C ALA A 44 -0.04 -14.72 -11.65
N CYS A 45 -1.28 -14.68 -11.13
CA CYS A 45 -1.67 -13.73 -10.08
C CYS A 45 -0.97 -14.01 -8.75
N GLU A 46 -0.85 -15.26 -8.35
CA GLU A 46 -0.16 -15.66 -7.12
C GLU A 46 1.33 -15.32 -7.18
N GLU A 47 2.03 -15.72 -8.25
CA GLU A 47 3.45 -15.36 -8.44
C GLU A 47 3.66 -13.83 -8.45
N ARG A 48 2.73 -13.10 -9.05
CA ARG A 48 2.80 -11.64 -9.08
C ARG A 48 2.53 -11.04 -7.72
N ALA A 49 1.61 -11.62 -6.94
CA ALA A 49 1.35 -11.21 -5.57
C ALA A 49 2.58 -11.44 -4.69
N ASP A 50 3.26 -12.58 -4.82
CA ASP A 50 4.51 -12.85 -4.11
C ASP A 50 5.60 -11.85 -4.48
N LYS A 51 5.73 -11.49 -5.77
CA LYS A 51 6.63 -10.39 -6.21
C LYS A 51 6.25 -9.03 -5.62
N ILE A 52 4.95 -8.75 -5.45
CA ILE A 52 4.47 -7.51 -4.81
C ILE A 52 4.78 -7.53 -3.31
N MET A 53 4.55 -8.66 -2.64
CA MET A 53 4.87 -8.87 -1.23
C MET A 53 6.37 -8.77 -0.95
N ALA A 54 7.23 -9.20 -1.88
CA ALA A 54 8.68 -9.03 -1.79
C ALA A 54 9.15 -7.58 -2.09
N SER A 55 8.35 -6.79 -2.81
CA SER A 55 8.73 -5.43 -3.21
C SER A 55 8.59 -4.41 -2.07
N LYS A 56 9.46 -3.40 -1.97
CA LYS A 56 9.39 -2.35 -0.93
C LYS A 56 8.14 -1.46 -0.95
N ARG A 57 7.20 -1.67 -1.88
CA ARG A 57 5.99 -0.86 -1.97
C ARG A 57 5.08 -1.16 -0.78
N VAL A 58 4.51 -0.12 -0.20
CA VAL A 58 3.45 -0.20 0.82
C VAL A 58 2.24 0.58 0.32
N LYS A 59 1.04 0.16 0.73
CA LYS A 59 -0.24 0.83 0.44
C LYS A 59 -0.96 1.17 1.73
N GLN A 60 -1.90 2.10 1.62
CA GLN A 60 -2.86 2.37 2.69
C GLN A 60 -3.81 1.17 2.80
N LEU A 61 -3.85 0.55 3.98
CA LEU A 61 -4.68 -0.62 4.27
C LEU A 61 -5.97 -0.23 4.99
N SER A 62 -5.94 0.85 5.78
CA SER A 62 -7.07 1.31 6.57
C SER A 62 -7.65 2.62 6.04
N PRO A 63 -8.92 2.96 6.38
CA PRO A 63 -9.41 4.33 6.26
C PRO A 63 -8.61 5.28 7.17
N LEU A 64 -8.85 6.58 7.02
CA LEU A 64 -8.31 7.60 7.93
C LEU A 64 -9.08 7.56 9.26
N TYR A 65 -8.37 7.48 10.36
CA TYR A 65 -8.87 7.51 11.73
C TYR A 65 -8.58 8.86 12.38
N ASP A 66 -9.44 9.27 13.30
CA ASP A 66 -9.24 10.50 14.09
C ASP A 66 -8.24 10.33 15.24
N ALA A 67 -7.98 9.10 15.68
CA ALA A 67 -7.05 8.81 16.78
C ALA A 67 -6.09 7.66 16.44
N PRO A 68 -4.85 7.69 16.98
CA PRO A 68 -3.84 6.67 16.68
C PRO A 68 -4.18 5.31 17.29
N GLN A 69 -4.89 5.27 18.42
CA GLN A 69 -5.29 4.03 19.10
C GLN A 69 -6.12 3.11 18.18
N TYR A 70 -6.98 3.68 17.32
CA TYR A 70 -7.74 2.90 16.35
C TYR A 70 -6.85 2.30 15.25
N ALA A 71 -5.82 3.03 14.82
CA ALA A 71 -4.82 2.53 13.88
C ALA A 71 -3.96 1.41 14.50
N GLU A 72 -3.60 1.53 15.78
CA GLU A 72 -2.90 0.50 16.53
C GLU A 72 -3.74 -0.78 16.68
N GLN A 73 -5.03 -0.64 17.01
CA GLN A 73 -5.97 -1.77 17.09
C GLN A 73 -6.09 -2.48 15.73
N PHE A 74 -6.18 -1.72 14.63
CA PHE A 74 -6.18 -2.29 13.29
C PHE A 74 -4.91 -3.10 13.03
N ILE A 75 -3.73 -2.58 13.38
CA ILE A 75 -2.46 -3.31 13.24
C ILE A 75 -2.47 -4.57 14.09
N ALA A 76 -2.95 -4.51 15.33
CA ALA A 76 -3.00 -5.65 16.23
C ALA A 76 -3.90 -6.78 15.67
N ILE A 77 -5.05 -6.43 15.08
CA ILE A 77 -5.94 -7.39 14.44
C ILE A 77 -5.31 -7.94 13.16
N ALA A 78 -4.75 -7.07 12.31
CA ALA A 78 -4.15 -7.47 11.04
C ALA A 78 -2.99 -8.44 11.25
N ARG A 79 -2.10 -8.20 12.22
CA ARG A 79 -1.00 -9.12 12.56
C ARG A 79 -1.45 -10.50 13.04
N ARG A 80 -2.64 -10.61 13.63
CA ARG A 80 -3.19 -11.88 14.13
C ARG A 80 -3.91 -12.68 13.04
N THR A 81 -4.45 -12.00 12.04
CA THR A 81 -5.41 -12.59 11.09
C THR A 81 -4.85 -12.72 9.68
N LEU A 82 -3.89 -11.88 9.30
CA LEU A 82 -3.41 -11.75 7.93
C LEU A 82 -1.89 -11.85 7.84
N ASP A 83 -1.41 -12.37 6.72
CA ASP A 83 -0.01 -12.25 6.32
C ASP A 83 0.28 -10.80 5.93
N CYS A 84 0.86 -10.06 6.87
CA CYS A 84 1.16 -8.64 6.76
C CYS A 84 2.66 -8.36 6.74
N ARG A 85 3.09 -7.43 5.89
CA ARG A 85 4.45 -6.87 5.87
C ARG A 85 4.43 -5.39 6.24
N GLU A 86 5.36 -4.97 7.10
CA GLU A 86 5.69 -3.57 7.40
C GLU A 86 4.45 -2.70 7.70
N LEU A 87 3.67 -3.10 8.70
CA LEU A 87 2.54 -2.30 9.19
C LEU A 87 3.06 -1.08 9.95
N GLN A 88 2.80 0.10 9.42
CA GLN A 88 3.22 1.40 9.97
C GLN A 88 2.05 2.37 10.00
N ILE A 89 1.91 3.13 11.07
CA ILE A 89 0.94 4.23 11.13
C ILE A 89 1.58 5.44 10.47
N LYS A 90 0.81 6.14 9.63
CA LYS A 90 1.18 7.45 9.11
C LYS A 90 0.13 8.48 9.51
N ALA A 91 0.59 9.64 9.98
CA ALA A 91 -0.25 10.78 10.31
C ALA A 91 -0.19 11.82 9.20
N LYS A 92 -1.32 12.48 8.99
CA LYS A 92 -1.47 13.63 8.10
C LYS A 92 -0.81 14.83 8.77
N SER A 93 0.37 15.21 8.30
CA SER A 93 1.16 16.31 8.82
C SER A 93 1.62 17.23 7.68
N VAL A 94 2.04 18.43 8.03
CA VAL A 94 2.68 19.33 7.08
C VAL A 94 4.01 18.71 6.64
N LEU A 95 4.21 18.55 5.34
CA LEU A 95 5.47 18.11 4.78
C LEU A 95 6.52 19.19 5.04
N LEU A 96 7.55 18.82 5.79
CA LEU A 96 8.73 19.66 6.01
C LEU A 96 9.80 19.29 4.98
N ASP A 97 10.58 20.25 4.53
CA ASP A 97 11.80 20.00 3.77
C ASP A 97 12.93 19.45 4.66
N ALA A 98 14.11 19.23 4.07
CA ALA A 98 15.29 18.74 4.79
C ALA A 98 15.84 19.75 5.81
N GLN A 99 15.36 20.99 5.78
CA GLN A 99 15.76 22.11 6.63
C GLN A 99 14.71 22.42 7.72
N GLY A 100 13.59 21.69 7.72
CA GLY A 100 12.50 21.84 8.70
C GLY A 100 11.46 22.90 8.33
N GLU A 101 11.52 23.50 7.14
CA GLU A 101 10.52 24.45 6.68
C GLU A 101 9.34 23.75 5.98
N PRO A 102 8.09 24.20 6.20
CA PRO A 102 6.94 23.61 5.56
C PRO A 102 6.98 23.82 4.05
N LEU A 103 6.92 22.73 3.28
CA LEU A 103 6.86 22.75 1.83
C LEU A 103 5.59 23.49 1.41
N LYS A 104 5.70 24.72 0.92
CA LYS A 104 4.53 25.49 0.46
C LYS A 104 4.18 25.11 -0.98
N ASP A 105 2.89 25.07 -1.29
CA ASP A 105 2.45 24.96 -2.67
C ASP A 105 2.74 26.27 -3.42
N LYS A 106 3.42 26.18 -4.57
CA LYS A 106 3.80 27.36 -5.37
C LYS A 106 2.59 28.12 -5.92
N LYS A 107 1.42 27.48 -6.01
CA LYS A 107 0.18 28.13 -6.52
C LYS A 107 -0.68 28.76 -5.43
N THR A 108 -0.73 28.18 -4.24
CA THR A 108 -1.68 28.59 -3.19
C THR A 108 -0.99 29.13 -1.93
N GLY A 109 0.33 28.99 -1.80
CA GLY A 109 1.09 29.42 -0.63
C GLY A 109 0.82 28.60 0.64
N ALA A 110 -0.14 27.66 0.59
CA ALA A 110 -0.51 26.83 1.71
C ALA A 110 0.55 25.74 1.96
N PRO A 111 0.77 25.35 3.23
CA PRO A 111 1.63 24.22 3.57
C PRO A 111 1.09 22.93 2.93
N LYS A 112 1.95 22.21 2.21
CA LYS A 112 1.61 20.91 1.65
C LYS A 112 1.44 19.91 2.78
N VAL A 113 0.30 19.27 2.78
CA VAL A 113 -0.03 18.25 3.77
C VAL A 113 0.18 16.88 3.15
N GLY A 114 0.92 16.03 3.85
CA GLY A 114 1.23 14.66 3.43
C GLY A 114 1.12 13.68 4.59
N LEU A 115 1.35 12.39 4.30
CA LEU A 115 1.32 11.34 5.32
C LEU A 115 2.75 10.99 5.72
N GLN A 116 3.14 11.36 6.95
CA GLN A 116 4.44 11.03 7.53
C GLN A 116 4.31 9.89 8.54
N PRO A 117 5.35 9.05 8.73
CA PRO A 117 5.36 8.03 9.77
C PRO A 117 5.00 8.61 11.15
N PHE A 118 4.08 7.97 11.83
CA PHE A 118 3.61 8.36 13.16
C PHE A 118 3.98 7.28 14.18
N GLY A 119 4.68 7.69 15.24
CA GLY A 119 5.16 6.78 16.28
C GLY A 119 6.29 5.89 15.77
N SER A 120 7.54 6.30 16.00
CA SER A 120 8.64 5.34 15.96
C SER A 120 8.55 4.44 17.18
N LYS A 121 8.23 3.16 16.96
CA LYS A 121 8.92 2.11 17.71
C LYS A 121 9.76 1.37 16.69
N ALA A 122 11.00 1.84 16.54
CA ALA A 122 12.09 0.95 16.22
C ALA A 122 12.13 -0.11 17.33
N ALA A 123 11.84 -1.34 16.95
CA ALA A 123 12.20 -2.55 17.68
C ALA A 123 12.46 -3.61 16.62
#